data_AF-A0A2V6WDP5-F1
#
_entry.id   AF-A0A2V6WDP5-F1
#
_cell.length_a   1.000
_cell.length_b   1.000
_cell.length_c   1.000
_cell.angle_alpha   90.00
_cell.angle_beta   90.00
_cell.angle_gamma   90.00
#
_symmetry.space_group_name_H-M   'P 1'
#
loop_
_entity.id
_entity.type
_entity.pdbx_description
1 polymer ?
#
loop_
_entity_poly.entity_id
_entity_poly.type
_entity_poly.pdbx_seq_one_letter_code
_entity_poly.pdbx_strand_id
1 'polypeptide(L)' 'SAGLLVFLMSWNELLFAYTFTASEASRTVPVALALFPGVYEVPWGDIAAASMLASLPPILIVAGLQRWLVRGLTAGALRD' A
#
# COMPACT_ATOMS: atom_id res chain seq x y z
N SER A 1 -15.07 -6.38 6.05
CA SER A 1 -14.56 -4.99 5.99
C SER A 1 -13.22 -4.84 6.70
N ALA A 2 -13.06 -5.33 7.94
CA ALA A 2 -11.82 -5.21 8.71
C ALA A 2 -10.54 -5.67 7.98
N GLY A 3 -10.54 -6.84 7.32
CA GLY A 3 -9.35 -7.35 6.63
C GLY A 3 -8.81 -6.45 5.51
N LEU A 4 -9.69 -5.76 4.77
CA LEU A 4 -9.26 -4.81 3.74
C LEU A 4 -8.65 -3.55 4.37
N LEU A 5 -9.27 -3.04 5.43
CA LEU A 5 -8.75 -1.87 6.15
C LEU A 5 -7.39 -2.17 6.76
N VAL A 6 -7.23 -3.35 7.39
CA VAL A 6 -5.94 -3.82 7.90
C VAL A 6 -4.92 -3.92 6.78
N PHE A 7 -5.27 -4.52 5.64
CA PHE A 7 -4.38 -4.59 4.49
C PHE A 7 -3.93 -3.20 4.01
N LEU A 8 -4.86 -2.26 3.82
CA LEU A 8 -4.54 -0.92 3.34
C LEU A 8 -3.65 -0.15 4.34
N MET A 9 -3.91 -0.30 5.64
CA MET A 9 -3.09 0.29 6.70
C MET A 9 -1.69 -0.33 6.71
N SER A 10 -1.58 -1.66 6.68
CA SER A 10 -0.29 -2.36 6.67
C SER A 10 0.52 -2.12 5.39
N TRP A 11 -0.13 -1.97 4.24
CA TRP A 11 0.56 -1.68 2.97
C TRP A 11 1.19 -0.28 2.94
N ASN A 12 0.54 0.70 3.57
CA ASN A 12 1.05 2.08 3.66
C ASN A 12 1.95 2.32 4.88
N GLU A 13 2.12 1.34 5.75
CA GLU A 13 2.88 1.51 6.98
C GLU A 13 4.37 1.66 6.68
N LEU A 14 4.88 2.88 6.83
CA LEU A 14 6.27 3.23 6.56
C LEU A 14 7.13 3.23 7.83
N LEU A 15 6.63 3.78 8.93
CA LEU A 15 7.45 4.10 10.11
C LEU A 15 7.96 2.82 10.78
N PHE A 16 7.06 1.88 11.04
CA PHE A 16 7.45 0.61 11.65
C PHE A 16 8.31 -0.23 10.69
N ALA A 17 7.94 -0.27 9.40
CA ALA A 17 8.70 -1.00 8.41
C ALA A 17 10.14 -0.47 8.31
N TYR A 18 10.32 0.85 8.17
CA TYR A 18 11.63 1.48 8.09
C TYR A 18 12.50 1.19 9.31
N THR A 19 11.89 1.17 10.50
CA THR A 19 12.60 0.94 11.77
C THR A 19 13.06 -0.51 11.92
N PHE A 20 12.25 -1.48 11.49
CA PHE A 20 12.51 -2.90 11.74
C PHE A 20 13.12 -3.67 10.55
N THR A 21 13.06 -3.16 9.33
CA THR A 21 13.64 -3.81 8.15
C THR A 21 15.09 -3.37 7.92
N ALA A 22 16.04 -4.14 8.47
CA ALA A 22 17.46 -3.81 8.42
C ALA A 22 18.17 -4.21 7.10
N SER A 23 17.73 -5.31 6.46
CA SER A 23 18.32 -5.80 5.22
C SER A 23 17.52 -5.38 4.00
N GLU A 24 18.18 -5.20 2.86
CA GLU A 24 17.51 -4.83 1.60
C GLU A 24 16.41 -5.83 1.21
N ALA A 25 16.66 -7.13 1.40
CA ALA A 25 15.70 -8.19 1.13
C ALA A 25 14.46 -8.17 2.05
N SER A 26 14.51 -7.47 3.19
CA SER A 26 13.39 -7.35 4.13
C SER A 26 12.59 -6.06 3.96
N ARG A 27 13.03 -5.12 3.13
CA ARG A 27 12.38 -3.82 2.97
C ARG A 27 11.03 -3.97 2.30
N THR A 28 10.03 -3.28 2.85
CA THR A 28 8.72 -3.13 2.21
C THR A 28 8.81 -2.11 1.08
N VAL A 29 7.82 -2.11 0.19
CA VAL A 29 7.77 -1.19 -0.96
C VAL A 29 7.83 0.28 -0.55
N PRO A 30 7.09 0.76 0.48
CA PRO A 30 7.22 2.14 0.96
C PRO A 30 8.63 2.47 1.46
N VAL A 31 9.31 1.55 2.14
CA VAL A 31 10.68 1.74 2.64
C VAL A 31 11.68 1.82 1.49
N ALA A 32 11.54 0.95 0.50
CA ALA A 32 12.39 0.96 -0.69
C ALA A 32 12.25 2.27 -1.47
N LEU A 33 11.02 2.79 -1.62
CA LEU A 33 10.77 4.10 -2.26
C LEU A 33 11.33 5.27 -1.45
N ALA A 34 11.22 5.24 -0.12
CA ALA A 34 11.77 6.28 0.75
C ALA A 34 13.30 6.35 0.71
N LEU A 35 13.96 5.21 0.48
CA LEU A 35 15.41 5.06 0.37
C LEU A 35 15.92 5.17 -1.07
N PHE A 36 15.03 5.40 -2.04
CA PHE A 36 15.35 5.50 -3.46
C PHE A 36 16.19 6.74 -3.84
N PRO A 37 15.96 7.94 -3.25
CA PRO A 37 16.78 9.10 -3.53
C PRO A 37 18.27 8.87 -3.22
N GLY A 38 19.13 9.17 -4.18
CA GLY A 38 20.59 9.10 -4.02
C GLY A 38 21.16 10.35 -3.33
N VAL A 39 22.46 10.29 -3.01
CA VAL A 39 23.16 11.40 -2.33
C VAL A 39 23.33 12.64 -3.22
N TYR A 40 23.53 12.43 -4.53
CA TYR A 40 23.88 13.50 -5.47
C TYR A 40 22.72 13.93 -6.36
N GLU A 41 21.81 13.01 -6.68
CA GLU A 41 20.67 13.27 -7.54
C GLU A 41 19.46 12.44 -7.10
N VAL A 42 18.28 13.03 -7.31
CA VAL A 42 17.00 12.37 -7.05
C VAL A 42 16.39 11.95 -8.40
N PRO A 43 16.35 10.65 -8.72
CA PRO A 43 15.81 10.16 -9.99
C PRO A 43 14.28 10.15 -9.95
N TRP A 44 13.66 11.32 -10.12
CA TRP A 44 12.20 11.51 -10.04
C TRP A 44 11.42 10.60 -11.00
N GLY A 45 11.96 10.33 -12.19
CA GLY A 45 11.33 9.44 -13.16
C GLY A 45 11.21 8.00 -12.67
N ASP A 46 12.29 7.47 -12.09
CA ASP A 46 12.31 6.11 -11.56
C ASP A 46 11.44 5.98 -10.31
N ILE A 47 11.48 6.99 -9.43
CA ILE A 47 10.62 7.05 -8.24
C ILE A 47 9.14 7.07 -8.66
N ALA A 48 8.77 7.87 -9.66
CA ALA A 48 7.40 7.94 -10.17
C ALA A 48 6.96 6.60 -10.78
N ALA A 49 7.81 5.98 -11.61
CA ALA A 49 7.52 4.69 -12.22
C ALA A 49 7.35 3.58 -11.15
N ALA A 50 8.25 3.53 -10.17
CA ALA A 50 8.18 2.60 -9.06
C ALA A 50 6.94 2.84 -8.17
N SER A 51 6.57 4.11 -7.93
CA SER A 51 5.35 4.47 -7.17
C SER A 51 4.07 4.07 -7.90
N MET A 52 4.05 4.16 -9.23
CA MET A 52 2.94 3.69 -10.05
C MET A 52 2.75 2.17 -9.89
N LEU A 53 3.84 1.41 -9.99
CA LEU A 53 3.84 -0.04 -9.78
C LEU A 53 3.47 -0.42 -8.34
N ALA A 54 3.99 0.29 -7.35
CA ALA A 54 3.69 0.09 -5.93
C ALA A 54 2.20 0.28 -5.59
N SER A 55 1.50 1.11 -6.38
CA SER A 55 0.08 1.38 -6.21
C SER A 55 -0.82 0.31 -6.83
N LEU A 56 -0.30 -0.52 -7.75
CA LEU A 56 -1.11 -1.54 -8.44
C LEU A 56 -1.69 -2.61 -7.50
N PRO A 57 -0.92 -3.24 -6.57
CA PRO A 57 -1.46 -4.29 -5.71
C PRO A 57 -2.68 -3.85 -4.87
N PRO A 58 -2.65 -2.72 -4.13
CA PRO A 58 -3.81 -2.30 -3.37
C PRO A 58 -5.00 -1.94 -4.27
N ILE A 59 -4.77 -1.32 -5.43
CA ILE A 59 -5.83 -1.01 -6.40
C ILE A 59 -6.50 -2.31 -6.88
N LEU A 60 -5.73 -3.31 -7.28
CA LEU A 60 -6.27 -4.59 -7.79
C LEU A 60 -7.06 -5.35 -6.72
N ILE A 61 -6.57 -5.36 -5.47
CA ILE A 61 -7.26 -5.98 -4.34
C ILE A 61 -8.58 -5.27 -4.06
N VAL A 62 -8.57 -3.93 -3.99
CA VAL A 62 -9.78 -3.14 -3.79
C VAL A 62 -10.76 -3.35 -4.95
N ALA A 63 -10.28 -3.30 -6.21
CA ALA A 63 -11.12 -3.50 -7.38
C ALA A 63 -11.72 -4.91 -7.45
N GLY A 64 -11.02 -5.94 -6.99
CA GLY A 64 -11.56 -7.30 -6.89
C GLY A 64 -12.62 -7.45 -5.78
N LEU A 65 -12.42 -6.75 -4.66
CA LEU A 65 -13.28 -6.83 -3.47
C LEU A 65 -14.44 -5.81 -3.47
N GLN A 66 -14.39 -4.77 -4.30
CA GLN A 66 -15.36 -3.66 -4.30
C GLN A 66 -16.81 -4.14 -4.40
N ARG A 67 -17.07 -5.16 -5.23
CA ARG A 67 -18.41 -5.75 -5.39
C ARG A 67 -18.97 -6.36 -4.10
N TRP A 68 -18.11 -6.88 -3.22
CA TRP A 68 -18.51 -7.50 -1.96
C TRP A 68 -18.59 -6.44 -0.84
N LEU A 69 -17.74 -5.43 -0.89
CA LEU A 69 -17.81 -4.27 0.01
C LEU A 69 -19.14 -3.53 -0.18
N VAL A 70 -19.52 -3.23 -1.43
CA VAL A 70 -20.78 -2.53 -1.73
C VAL A 70 -21.99 -3.33 -1.23
N ARG A 71 -22.03 -4.64 -1.47
CA ARG A 71 -23.12 -5.51 -0.97
C ARG A 71 -23.17 -5.58 0.56
N GLY A 72 -22.03 -5.64 1.23
CA GLY A 72 -21.94 -5.67 2.69
C GLY A 72 -22.36 -4.35 3.34
N LEU A 73 -22.03 -3.21 2.72
CA LEU A 73 -22.45 -1.88 3.18
C LEU A 73 -23.96 -1.69 3.03
N THR A 74 -24.55 -2.08 1.89
CA THR A 74 -26.00 -1.98 1.68
C THR A 74 -26.80 -2.93 2.59
N ALA A 75 -26.28 -4.14 2.86
CA ALA A 75 -26.94 -5.10 3.74
C ALA A 75 -26.90 -4.69 5.22
N GLY A 76 -25.83 -3.99 5.65
CA GLY A 76 -25.73 -3.43 7.00
C GLY A 76 -26.60 -2.18 7.21
N ALA A 77 -26.82 -1.38 6.16
CA ALA A 77 -27.67 -0.18 6.21
C ALA A 77 -29.18 -0.46 6.26
N LEU A 78 -29.60 -1.70 6.00
CA LEU A 78 -31.01 -2.13 6.01
C LEU A 78 -31.44 -2.78 7.33
N ARG A 79 -30.58 -2.79 8.36
CA ARG A 79 -30.91 -3.36 9.66
C ARG A 79 -31.04 -2.25 10.71
N ASP A 80 -32.20 -1.59 10.65
CA ASP A 80 -32.83 -0.95 11.81
C ASP A 80 -33.63 -2.00 12.61
#